data_AF-A0A849R867-F1
#
_entry.id   AF-A0A849R867-F1
#
_cell.length_a   1.000
_cell.length_b   1.000
_cell.length_c   1.000
_cell.angle_alpha   90.00
_cell.angle_beta   90.00
_cell.angle_gamma   90.00
#
_symmetry.space_group_name_H-M   'P 1'
#
loop_
_entity.id
_entity.type
_entity.pdbx_description
1 polymer ?
#
loop_
_entity_poly.entity_id
_entity_poly.type
_entity_poly.pdbx_seq_one_letter_code
_entity_poly.pdbx_strand_id
1 'polypeptide(L)' 'MRMRDFTLKKYEELCLALLDSGYTPLAVYSYLTGKKKSNKLIVLRHDVDSIFSHHQ' A
#
# COMPACT_ATOMS: atom_id res chain seq x y z
N MET A 1 23.70 -11.67 3.92
CA MET A 1 22.28 -11.77 3.53
C MET A 1 21.70 -10.36 3.66
N ARG A 2 21.31 -9.72 2.54
CA ARG A 2 20.99 -8.29 2.51
C ARG A 2 19.67 -8.01 3.23
N MET A 3 19.68 -6.99 4.08
CA MET A 3 18.62 -6.41 4.91
C MET A 3 17.37 -5.89 4.15
N ARG A 4 17.00 -6.49 3.01
CA ARG A 4 15.80 -6.09 2.23
C ARG A 4 14.52 -6.73 2.76
N ASP A 5 14.65 -7.84 3.49
CA ASP A 5 13.49 -8.60 3.98
C ASP A 5 12.77 -7.92 5.15
N PHE A 6 13.46 -7.07 5.93
CA PHE A 6 12.83 -6.40 7.08
C PHE A 6 11.73 -5.44 6.65
N THR A 7 11.98 -4.61 5.62
CA THR A 7 11.00 -3.64 5.12
C THR A 7 9.80 -4.34 4.51
N LEU A 8 10.02 -5.40 3.71
CA LEU A 8 8.93 -6.16 3.11
C LEU A 8 8.09 -6.88 4.18
N LYS A 9 8.75 -7.49 5.17
CA LYS A 9 8.07 -8.15 6.30
C LYS A 9 7.22 -7.16 7.11
N LYS A 10 7.74 -5.96 7.38
CA LYS A 10 6.98 -4.92 8.08
C LYS A 10 5.79 -4.41 7.26
N TYR A 11 5.96 -4.32 5.95
CA TYR A 11 4.87 -3.97 5.04
C TYR A 11 3.78 -5.05 5.00
N GLU A 12 4.18 -6.32 5.00
CA GLU A 12 3.25 -7.46 5.12
C GLU A 12 2.51 -7.45 6.46
N GLU A 13 3.23 -7.30 7.59
CA GLU A 13 2.64 -7.19 8.93
C GLU A 13 1.60 -6.04 9.00
N LEU A 14 1.90 -4.89 8.38
CA LEU A 14 0.97 -3.77 8.30
C LEU A 14 -0.27 -4.13 7.48
N CYS A 15 -0.11 -4.75 6.30
CA CYS A 15 -1.23 -5.16 5.46
C CYS A 15 -2.18 -6.10 6.22
N LEU A 16 -1.63 -7.09 6.93
CA LEU A 16 -2.42 -8.04 7.72
C LEU A 16 -3.16 -7.35 8.87
N ALA A 17 -2.48 -6.47 9.63
CA ALA A 17 -3.12 -5.73 10.72
C ALA A 17 -4.28 -4.84 10.25
N LEU A 18 -4.19 -4.28 9.04
CA LEU A 18 -5.27 -3.49 8.44
C LEU A 18 -6.47 -4.36 8.05
N LEU A 19 -6.22 -5.54 7.47
CA LEU A 19 -7.28 -6.49 7.13
C LEU A 19 -7.97 -7.01 8.40
N ASP A 20 -7.20 -7.41 9.41
CA ASP A 20 -7.73 -7.93 10.69
C ASP A 20 -8.53 -6.88 11.47
N SER A 21 -8.19 -5.59 11.32
CA SER A 21 -8.96 -4.48 11.92
C SER A 21 -10.19 -4.06 11.10
N GLY A 22 -10.45 -4.74 9.98
CA GLY A 22 -11.63 -4.58 9.14
C GLY A 22 -11.54 -3.44 8.13
N TYR A 23 -10.33 -2.96 7.81
CA TYR A 23 -10.17 -2.02 6.70
C TYR A 23 -10.31 -2.75 5.36
N THR A 24 -11.02 -2.12 4.43
CA THR A 24 -11.09 -2.56 3.05
C THR A 24 -10.10 -1.72 2.22
N PRO A 25 -9.04 -2.31 1.65
CA PRO A 25 -8.18 -1.63 0.70
C PRO A 25 -8.96 -1.21 -0.54
N LEU A 26 -8.70 -0.01 -1.05
CA LEU A 26 -9.27 0.42 -2.32
C LEU A 26 -8.29 1.22 -3.18
N ALA A 27 -8.47 1.12 -4.49
CA ALA A 27 -7.75 1.96 -5.45
C ALA A 27 -8.12 3.43 -5.26
N VAL A 28 -7.14 4.32 -5.48
CA VAL A 28 -7.34 5.78 -5.43
C VAL A 28 -8.52 6.21 -6.30
N TYR A 29 -8.60 5.69 -7.52
CA TYR A 29 -9.70 5.99 -8.44
C TYR A 29 -11.07 5.65 -7.83
N SER A 30 -11.22 4.46 -7.24
CA SER A 30 -12.46 4.02 -6.60
C SER A 30 -12.78 4.85 -5.35
N TYR A 31 -11.78 5.31 -4.60
CA TYR A 31 -11.98 6.23 -3.49
C TYR A 31 -12.55 7.58 -3.94
N LEU A 32 -12.04 8.10 -5.07
CA LEU A 32 -12.42 9.40 -5.60
C LEU A 32 -13.78 9.38 -6.34
N THR A 33 -14.18 8.24 -6.89
CA THR A 33 -15.35 8.15 -7.80
C THR A 33 -16.51 7.32 -7.25
N GLY A 34 -16.31 6.54 -6.19
CA GLY A 34 -17.29 5.54 -5.72
C GLY A 34 -18.15 5.97 -4.53
N LYS A 35 -19.30 5.30 -4.38
CA LYS A 35 -20.05 5.27 -3.11
C LYS A 35 -19.37 4.31 -2.13
N LYS A 36 -19.08 4.78 -0.92
CA LYS A 36 -18.40 4.00 0.13
C LYS A 36 -19.28 2.83 0.57
N LYS A 37 -18.84 1.59 0.31
CA LYS A 37 -19.52 0.36 0.75
C LYS A 37 -19.15 -0.08 2.17
N SER A 38 -18.10 0.51 2.74
CA SER A 38 -17.60 0.25 4.09
C SER A 38 -17.25 1.58 4.76
N ASN A 39 -17.40 1.63 6.08
CA ASN A 39 -16.99 2.77 6.89
C ASN A 39 -15.48 2.77 7.20
N LYS A 40 -14.80 1.63 6.98
CA LYS A 40 -13.36 1.47 7.17
C LYS A 40 -12.68 1.21 5.83
N LEU A 41 -12.20 2.28 5.20
CA LEU A 41 -11.52 2.24 3.90
C LEU A 41 -10.08 2.70 4.07
N ILE A 42 -9.15 2.09 3.32
CA ILE A 42 -7.75 2.52 3.31
C ILE A 42 -7.18 2.54 1.89
N VAL A 43 -6.47 3.62 1.56
CA VAL A 43 -5.67 3.73 0.35
C VAL A 43 -4.21 3.57 0.75
N LEU A 44 -3.57 2.49 0.31
CA LEU A 44 -2.13 2.27 0.49
C LEU A 44 -1.39 2.84 -0.73
N ARG A 45 -0.38 3.65 -0.48
CA ARG A 45 0.53 4.19 -1.52
C ARG A 45 1.95 3.95 -1.07
N HIS A 46 2.79 3.51 -1.99
CA HIS A 46 4.24 3.47 -1.81
C HIS A 46 4.84 4.31 -2.94
N ASP A 47 5.94 4.99 -2.64
CA ASP A 47 6.71 5.64 -3.69
C ASP A 47 7.40 4.57 -4.52
N VAL A 48 7.42 4.75 -5.84
CA VAL A 48 8.11 3.84 -6.75
C VAL A 48 9.30 4.61 -7.31
N ASP A 49 10.45 4.42 -6.68
CA ASP A 49 11.72 4.87 -7.23
C ASP A 49 11.98 4.11 -8.54
N SER A 50 11.74 4.76 -9.67
CA SER A 50 12.15 4.25 -10.97
C SER A 50 13.62 4.59 -11.18
N ILE A 51 14.46 3.58 -11.40
CA ILE A 51 15.86 3.77 -11.75
C ILE A 51 15.92 4.26 -13.21
N PHE A 52 15.58 5.52 -13.47
CA PHE A 52 15.98 6.18 -14.71
C PHE A 52 17.37 6.76 -14.50
N SER A 53 18.38 5.90 -14.64
CA SER A 53 19.76 6.34 -14.85
C SER A 53 19.82 7.15 -16.14
N HIS A 54 19.75 8.48 -16.02
CA HIS A 54 20.18 9.41 -17.06
C HIS A 54 21.70 9.32 -17.15
N HIS A 55 22.20 8.41 -17.98
CA HIS A 55 23.51 8.60 -18.58
C HIS A 55 23.36 9.72 -19.61
N GLN A 56 23.68 10.94 -19.19
CA GLN A 56 24.15 11.99 -20.10
C GLN A 56 25.53 11.60 -20.64
#